data_AF-A0A939YTZ6-F1
#
_entry.id   AF-A0A939YTZ6-F1
#
_cell.length_a   1.000
_cell.length_b   1.000
_cell.length_c   1.000
_cell.angle_alpha   90.00
_cell.angle_beta   90.00
_cell.angle_gamma   90.00
#
_symmetry.space_group_name_H-M   'P 1'
#
loop_
_entity.id
_entity.type
_entity.pdbx_description
1 polymer ?
#
loop_
_entity_poly.entity_id
_entity_poly.type
_entity_poly.pdbx_seq_one_letter_code
_entity_poly.pdbx_strand_id
1 'polypeptide(L)'
;MQDIFEKMQDRLDAGADLVLAVVTEASGSTPRGKGAAMLAGPSGLICGTIGGGTLEAEALKEAAVCLAEKRGGQFEFRMDSDAAAEDGMICGGSAVVLLQYIAAGQKDWLRQLKEQIGADSPLFASPERAFIFGGGHIAAALAPILKSVGFRVAVMDDRTEFADPARFPDAAQAVCGDFRHLAKFFTFCESDYAVVVTSGHMHDFEVEEQLLR
;
A
#
# COMPACT_ATOMS: atom_id res chain seq x y z
N MET A 1 5.06 -6.50 0.30
CA MET A 1 4.92 -5.48 1.34
C MET A 1 4.48 -6.24 2.59
N GLN A 2 5.40 -6.54 3.51
CA GLN A 2 4.98 -7.03 4.83
C GLN A 2 4.13 -5.93 5.46
N ASP A 3 2.99 -6.30 6.00
CA ASP A 3 2.03 -5.37 6.55
C ASP A 3 2.71 -4.55 7.66
N ILE A 4 2.70 -3.21 7.54
CA ILE A 4 3.24 -2.28 8.55
C ILE A 4 2.61 -2.57 9.93
N PHE A 5 1.38 -3.09 9.95
CA PHE A 5 0.66 -3.48 11.16
C PHE A 5 1.19 -4.75 11.80
N GLU A 6 1.46 -5.80 11.03
CA GLU A 6 2.06 -7.03 11.56
C GLU A 6 3.39 -6.69 12.25
N LYS A 7 4.23 -5.89 11.58
CA LYS A 7 5.50 -5.44 12.15
C LYS A 7 5.32 -4.56 13.37
N MET A 8 4.32 -3.67 13.38
CA MET A 8 4.05 -2.83 14.54
C MET A 8 3.60 -3.66 15.73
N GLN A 9 2.67 -4.59 15.54
CA GLN A 9 2.19 -5.49 16.60
C GLN A 9 3.36 -6.30 17.17
N ASP A 10 4.17 -6.94 16.31
CA ASP A 10 5.33 -7.72 16.73
C ASP A 10 6.31 -6.92 17.60
N ARG A 11 6.54 -5.65 17.24
CA ARG A 11 7.47 -4.78 17.96
C ARG A 11 6.89 -4.27 19.27
N LEU A 12 5.60 -3.92 19.31
CA LEU A 12 4.92 -3.55 20.54
C LEU A 12 4.86 -4.74 21.53
N ASP A 13 4.64 -5.95 21.02
CA ASP A 13 4.66 -7.18 21.81
C ASP A 13 6.06 -7.53 22.33
N ALA A 14 7.11 -7.19 21.56
CA ALA A 14 8.50 -7.26 22.00
C ALA A 14 8.91 -6.13 22.98
N GLY A 15 7.98 -5.23 23.35
CA GLY A 15 8.22 -4.17 24.32
C GLY A 15 9.01 -2.97 23.77
N ALA A 16 8.95 -2.73 22.45
CA ALA A 16 9.58 -1.57 21.84
C ALA A 16 8.61 -0.37 21.74
N ASP A 17 9.09 0.82 22.12
CA ASP A 17 8.44 2.09 21.78
C ASP A 17 8.61 2.37 20.27
N LEU A 18 7.56 2.90 19.64
CA LEU A 18 7.51 3.12 18.19
C LEU A 18 7.02 4.54 17.86
N VAL A 19 7.35 4.99 16.65
CA VAL A 19 6.73 6.16 16.02
C VAL A 19 6.19 5.76 14.66
N LEU A 20 4.89 5.98 14.47
CA LEU A 20 4.23 5.86 13.17
C LEU A 20 4.21 7.23 12.50
N ALA A 21 4.82 7.32 11.32
CA ALA A 21 4.85 8.51 10.50
C ALA A 21 3.89 8.37 9.33
N VAL A 22 3.00 9.35 9.12
CA VAL A 22 2.00 9.34 8.04
C VAL A 22 1.95 10.70 7.36
N VAL A 23 2.07 10.72 6.04
CA VAL A 23 1.86 11.94 5.25
C VAL A 23 0.36 12.29 5.29
N THR A 24 0.02 13.37 5.97
CA THR A 24 -1.37 13.84 6.07
C THR A 24 -1.70 14.84 4.98
N GLU A 25 -0.71 15.60 4.52
CA GLU A 25 -0.85 16.59 3.44
C GLU A 25 0.44 16.63 2.62
N ALA A 26 0.30 16.90 1.33
CA ALA A 26 1.43 17.04 0.42
C ALA A 26 1.10 18.13 -0.61
N SER A 27 2.07 18.99 -0.91
CA SER A 27 1.95 20.09 -1.86
C SER A 27 3.21 20.21 -2.72
N GLY A 28 3.04 20.49 -4.01
CA GLY A 28 4.13 20.51 -4.99
C GLY A 28 4.64 19.11 -5.36
N SER A 29 5.89 19.04 -5.86
CA SER A 29 6.53 17.80 -6.32
C SER A 29 7.06 16.97 -5.15
N THR A 30 6.15 16.36 -4.39
CA THR A 30 6.47 15.42 -3.31
C THR A 30 6.59 13.98 -3.85
N PRO A 31 7.52 13.15 -3.35
CA PRO A 31 7.75 11.81 -3.87
C PRO A 31 6.64 10.79 -3.53
N ARG A 32 5.81 11.06 -2.52
CA ARG A 32 4.63 10.25 -2.15
C ARG A 32 3.49 11.15 -1.68
N GLY A 33 2.26 10.76 -2.01
CA GLY A 33 1.04 11.48 -1.63
C GLY A 33 0.51 11.13 -0.23
N LYS A 34 -0.57 11.81 0.15
CA LYS A 34 -1.32 11.58 1.40
C LYS A 34 -1.60 10.09 1.63
N GLY A 35 -1.38 9.62 2.86
CA GLY A 35 -1.58 8.23 3.27
C GLY A 35 -0.31 7.36 3.22
N ALA A 36 0.78 7.82 2.59
CA ALA A 36 2.06 7.14 2.70
C ALA A 36 2.53 7.10 4.15
N ALA A 37 3.01 5.94 4.60
CA ALA A 37 3.34 5.70 6.00
C ALA A 37 4.65 4.93 6.16
N MET A 38 5.35 5.20 7.26
CA MET A 38 6.50 4.43 7.72
C MET A 38 6.48 4.23 9.22
N LEU A 39 7.11 3.14 9.67
CA LEU A 39 7.27 2.80 11.07
C LEU A 39 8.73 2.92 11.47
N ALA A 40 9.00 3.69 12.51
CA ALA A 40 10.33 3.88 13.09
C ALA A 40 10.36 3.39 14.54
N GLY A 41 11.52 2.91 14.95
CA GLY A 41 11.83 2.57 16.34
C GLY A 41 13.18 3.16 16.76
N PRO A 42 13.70 2.77 17.94
CA PRO A 42 14.95 3.33 18.48
C PRO A 42 16.17 3.12 17.57
N SER A 43 16.15 2.08 16.73
CA SER A 43 17.21 1.77 15.75
C SER A 43 17.00 2.43 14.39
N GLY A 44 16.02 3.33 14.24
CA GLY A 44 15.65 3.96 12.97
C GLY A 44 14.49 3.26 12.27
N LEU A 45 14.50 3.27 10.92
CA LEU A 45 13.41 2.76 10.10
C LEU A 45 13.23 1.23 10.27
N ILE A 46 11.98 0.79 10.46
CA ILE A 46 11.60 -0.62 10.55
C ILE A 46 11.00 -1.10 9.23
N CYS A 47 10.04 -0.33 8.68
CA CYS A 47 9.38 -0.62 7.40
C CYS A 47 8.53 0.57 6.91
N GLY A 48 8.03 0.46 5.69
CA GLY A 48 7.28 1.54 5.03
C GLY A 48 8.19 2.64 4.50
N THR A 49 7.58 3.63 3.85
CA THR A 49 8.26 4.84 3.37
C THR A 49 7.22 5.95 3.20
N ILE A 50 7.61 7.17 3.51
CA ILE A 50 6.79 8.38 3.30
C ILE A 50 7.24 9.19 2.07
N GLY A 51 8.20 8.69 1.30
CA GLY A 51 8.76 9.46 0.18
C GLY A 51 10.17 9.10 -0.22
N GLY A 52 11.00 8.58 0.70
CA GLY A 52 12.43 8.45 0.49
C GLY A 52 13.16 9.79 0.47
N GLY A 53 14.48 9.76 0.29
CA GLY A 53 15.33 10.95 0.19
C GLY A 53 15.35 11.81 1.46
N THR A 54 15.43 13.13 1.29
CA THR A 54 15.56 14.10 2.38
C THR A 54 14.38 14.07 3.35
N LEU A 55 13.14 13.96 2.83
CA LEU A 55 11.93 13.91 3.65
C LEU A 55 11.97 12.75 4.66
N GLU A 56 12.34 11.55 4.20
CA GLU A 56 12.43 10.39 5.07
C GLU A 56 13.54 10.54 6.10
N ALA A 57 14.70 11.05 5.69
CA ALA A 57 15.83 11.27 6.59
C ALA A 57 15.51 12.30 7.70
N GLU A 58 14.83 13.39 7.37
CA GLU A 58 14.41 14.42 8.34
C GLU A 58 13.30 13.90 9.26
N ALA A 59 12.31 13.21 8.70
CA ALA A 59 11.25 12.61 9.50
C ALA A 59 11.78 11.55 10.47
N LEU A 60 12.81 10.78 10.10
CA LEU A 60 13.47 9.83 11.01
C LEU A 60 14.21 10.54 12.16
N LYS A 61 14.81 11.71 11.92
CA LYS A 61 15.43 12.52 13.00
C LYS A 61 14.36 13.02 13.97
N GLU A 62 13.26 13.56 13.46
CA GLU A 62 12.17 14.04 14.31
C GLU A 62 11.46 12.88 15.03
N ALA A 63 11.35 11.71 14.40
CA ALA A 63 10.83 10.50 15.03
C ALA A 63 11.71 10.05 16.21
N ALA A 64 13.04 10.18 16.12
CA ALA A 64 13.94 9.90 17.23
C ALA A 64 13.71 10.85 18.42
N VAL A 65 13.43 12.14 18.15
CA VAL A 65 13.06 13.13 19.19
C VAL A 65 11.72 12.74 19.82
N CYS A 66 10.72 12.41 19.01
CA CYS A 66 9.40 11.96 19.47
C CYS A 66 9.49 10.72 20.37
N LEU A 67 10.37 9.76 20.05
CA LEU A 67 10.65 8.58 20.88
C LEU A 67 11.28 8.98 22.22
N ALA A 68 12.30 9.85 22.21
CA ALA A 68 12.99 10.28 23.43
C ALA A 68 12.06 11.05 24.37
N GLU A 69 11.20 11.91 23.81
CA GLU A 69 10.28 12.77 24.55
C GLU A 69 8.92 12.13 24.81
N LYS A 70 8.67 10.93 24.26
CA LYS A 70 7.41 10.18 24.38
C LYS A 70 6.18 10.99 23.98
N ARG A 71 6.30 11.71 22.85
CA ARG A 71 5.23 12.56 22.31
C ARG A 71 5.05 12.38 20.81
N GLY A 72 3.89 12.78 20.30
CA GLY A 72 3.63 12.91 18.87
C GLY A 72 3.29 14.35 18.48
N GLY A 73 3.07 14.58 17.20
CA GLY A 73 2.69 15.88 16.64
C GLY A 73 2.58 15.86 15.12
N GLN A 74 2.09 16.96 14.56
CA GLN A 74 2.16 17.23 13.13
C GLN A 74 3.36 18.13 12.85
N PHE A 75 4.11 17.81 11.81
CA PHE A 75 5.34 18.51 11.45
C PHE A 75 5.33 18.81 9.96
N GLU A 76 5.65 20.05 9.61
CA GLU A 76 5.81 20.48 8.22
C GLU A 76 7.28 20.30 7.81
N PHE A 77 7.49 19.53 6.75
CA PHE A 77 8.80 19.31 6.15
C PHE A 77 8.84 20.01 4.78
N ARG A 78 9.87 20.83 4.57
CA ARG A 78 10.14 21.47 3.28
C ARG A 78 11.38 20.86 2.68
N MET A 79 11.25 20.32 1.48
CA MET A 79 12.35 19.68 0.76
C MET A 79 13.21 20.68 -0.03
N ASP A 80 12.92 21.97 0.13
CA ASP A 80 13.62 23.08 -0.49
C ASP A 80 14.80 23.49 0.41
N SER A 81 15.90 22.75 0.32
CA SER A 81 17.15 23.15 0.94
C SER A 81 18.15 23.60 -0.13
N ASP A 82 18.72 24.80 0.05
CA ASP A 82 19.82 25.37 -0.75
C ASP A 82 21.08 24.46 -0.85
N ALA A 83 21.11 23.34 -0.12
CA ALA A 83 22.21 22.36 -0.11
C ALA A 83 22.07 21.24 -1.16
N ALA A 84 21.02 21.23 -1.99
CA ALA A 84 20.74 20.15 -2.96
C ALA A 84 21.11 20.50 -4.42
N ALA A 85 21.99 21.48 -4.62
CA ALA A 85 22.38 21.95 -5.96
C ALA A 85 23.38 21.05 -6.70
N GLU A 86 23.91 19.98 -6.10
CA GLU A 86 24.94 19.13 -6.73
C GLU A 86 24.43 17.83 -7.36
N ASP A 87 23.25 17.29 -7.00
CA ASP A 87 22.80 15.95 -7.45
C ASP A 87 21.51 15.92 -8.30
N GLY A 88 20.99 17.07 -8.74
CA GLY A 88 20.06 17.14 -9.88
C GLY A 88 18.64 16.58 -9.70
N MET A 89 18.24 16.15 -8.50
CA MET A 89 16.87 15.70 -8.19
C MET A 89 16.20 16.66 -7.20
N ILE A 90 15.44 17.64 -7.72
CA ILE A 90 14.74 18.64 -6.91
C ILE A 90 13.29 18.21 -6.72
N CYS A 91 12.96 17.63 -5.56
CA CYS A 91 11.57 17.56 -5.09
C CYS A 91 11.22 18.88 -4.40
N GLY A 92 10.79 19.89 -5.15
CA GLY A 92 10.49 21.24 -4.64
C GLY A 92 9.14 21.37 -3.92
N GLY A 93 8.78 20.41 -3.06
CA GLY A 93 7.48 20.36 -2.38
C GLY A 93 7.56 20.51 -0.86
N SER A 94 6.39 20.57 -0.23
CA SER A 94 6.24 20.46 1.23
C SER A 94 5.28 19.32 1.58
N ALA A 95 5.52 18.68 2.72
CA ALA A 95 4.66 17.64 3.26
C ALA A 95 4.39 17.91 4.73
N VAL A 96 3.15 17.69 5.15
CA VAL A 96 2.80 17.63 6.58
C VAL A 96 2.75 16.16 6.95
N VAL A 97 3.55 15.78 7.94
CA VAL A 97 3.65 14.41 8.43
C VAL A 97 3.20 14.39 9.89
N LEU A 98 2.23 13.53 10.18
CA LEU A 98 1.87 13.17 11.54
C LEU A 98 2.89 12.15 12.05
N LEU A 99 3.59 12.46 13.14
CA LEU A 99 4.40 11.51 13.90
C LEU A 99 3.64 11.15 15.17
N GLN A 100 3.20 9.91 15.27
CA GLN A 100 2.48 9.38 16.42
C GLN A 100 3.39 8.47 17.22
N TYR A 101 3.73 8.88 18.44
CA TYR A 101 4.40 8.01 19.41
C TYR A 101 3.45 6.94 19.95
N ILE A 102 3.94 5.72 20.08
CA ILE A 102 3.22 4.56 20.58
C ILE A 102 4.11 3.87 21.61
N ALA A 103 3.64 3.81 22.86
CA ALA A 103 4.40 3.20 23.94
C ALA A 103 4.37 1.67 23.86
N ALA A 104 5.49 1.05 24.23
CA ALA A 104 5.60 -0.37 24.49
C ALA A 104 4.46 -0.84 25.42
N GLY A 105 3.82 -1.95 25.06
CA GLY A 105 2.70 -2.50 25.85
C GLY A 105 1.32 -1.90 25.56
N GLN A 106 1.20 -0.92 24.66
CA GLN A 106 -0.10 -0.51 24.09
C GLN A 106 -0.62 -1.54 23.06
N LYS A 107 -0.80 -2.78 23.50
CA LYS A 107 -1.19 -3.91 22.64
C LYS A 107 -2.57 -3.75 22.00
N ASP A 108 -3.45 -2.99 22.66
CA ASP A 108 -4.81 -2.72 22.18
C ASP A 108 -4.92 -1.45 21.33
N TRP A 109 -3.87 -0.64 21.23
CA TRP A 109 -3.92 0.63 20.50
C TRP A 109 -4.26 0.42 19.02
N LEU A 110 -3.70 -0.62 18.42
CA LEU A 110 -4.00 -1.02 17.05
C LEU A 110 -5.48 -1.34 16.82
N ARG A 111 -6.06 -2.07 17.77
CA ARG A 111 -7.48 -2.43 17.74
C ARG A 111 -8.35 -1.19 17.89
N GLN A 112 -8.04 -0.34 18.86
CA GLN A 112 -8.75 0.92 19.09
C GLN A 112 -8.64 1.86 17.90
N LEU A 113 -7.48 1.94 17.25
CA LEU A 113 -7.25 2.75 16.06
C LEU A 113 -8.07 2.25 14.86
N LYS A 114 -8.13 0.92 14.64
CA LYS A 114 -9.00 0.32 13.61
C LYS A 114 -10.47 0.61 13.87
N GLU A 115 -10.90 0.55 15.12
CA GLU A 115 -12.27 0.87 15.54
C GLU A 115 -12.59 2.37 15.36
N GLN A 116 -11.62 3.27 15.58
CA GLN A 116 -11.81 4.72 15.48
C GLN A 116 -11.73 5.29 14.06
N ILE A 117 -10.77 4.82 13.24
CA ILE A 117 -10.56 5.36 11.88
C ILE A 117 -11.34 4.53 10.83
N GLY A 118 -11.88 3.38 11.23
CA GLY A 118 -12.56 2.44 10.33
C GLY A 118 -11.56 1.62 9.50
N ALA A 119 -11.95 0.40 9.15
CA ALA A 119 -11.11 -0.50 8.36
C ALA A 119 -10.75 0.04 6.96
N ASP A 120 -11.53 1.01 6.47
CA ASP A 120 -11.38 1.63 5.14
C ASP A 120 -10.35 2.77 5.13
N SER A 121 -9.70 3.07 6.25
CA SER A 121 -8.64 4.08 6.30
C SER A 121 -7.50 3.72 5.33
N PRO A 122 -6.91 4.69 4.60
CA PRO A 122 -5.72 4.45 3.78
C PRO A 122 -4.52 3.98 4.59
N LEU A 123 -4.50 4.22 5.90
CA LEU A 123 -3.56 3.59 6.81
C LEU A 123 -3.73 2.06 6.82
N PHE A 124 -4.97 1.58 6.88
CA PHE A 124 -5.37 0.16 6.89
C PHE A 124 -5.60 -0.45 5.51
N ALA A 125 -5.41 0.32 4.44
CA ALA A 125 -5.66 -0.14 3.09
C ALA A 125 -4.79 -1.36 2.80
N SER A 126 -5.47 -2.50 2.63
CA SER A 126 -4.85 -3.67 2.03
C SER A 126 -4.30 -3.28 0.66
N PRO A 127 -3.24 -3.95 0.17
CA PRO A 127 -2.74 -3.70 -1.19
C PRO A 127 -3.91 -3.71 -2.17
N GLU A 128 -4.01 -2.65 -2.99
CA GLU A 128 -5.10 -2.47 -3.95
C GLU A 128 -5.28 -3.75 -4.77
N ARG A 129 -6.53 -4.17 -4.97
CA ARG A 129 -6.80 -5.45 -5.63
C ARG A 129 -6.99 -5.19 -7.12
N ALA A 130 -6.23 -5.93 -7.93
CA ALA A 130 -6.39 -5.92 -9.37
C ALA A 130 -6.85 -7.31 -9.84
N PHE A 131 -7.99 -7.36 -10.52
CA PHE A 131 -8.55 -8.56 -11.13
C PHE A 131 -8.28 -8.52 -12.63
N ILE A 132 -7.56 -9.50 -13.16
CA ILE A 132 -7.33 -9.69 -14.58
C ILE A 132 -8.27 -10.78 -15.07
N PHE A 133 -9.18 -10.44 -15.98
CA PHE A 133 -10.07 -11.38 -16.65
C PHE A 133 -9.51 -11.72 -18.03
N GLY A 134 -9.09 -12.97 -18.19
CA GLY A 134 -8.31 -13.47 -19.32
C GLY A 134 -6.89 -13.82 -18.89
N GLY A 135 -6.53 -15.10 -18.95
CA GLY A 135 -5.24 -15.65 -18.52
C GLY A 135 -4.20 -15.77 -19.65
N GLY A 136 -4.37 -15.03 -20.74
CA GLY A 136 -3.50 -15.07 -21.92
C GLY A 136 -2.10 -14.49 -21.68
N HIS A 137 -1.34 -14.30 -22.77
CA HIS A 137 0.03 -13.78 -22.73
C HIS A 137 0.10 -12.36 -22.14
N ILE A 138 -0.93 -11.53 -22.36
CA ILE A 138 -1.01 -10.18 -21.79
C ILE A 138 -1.04 -10.26 -20.26
N ALA A 139 -1.87 -11.13 -19.69
CA ALA A 139 -1.95 -11.30 -18.24
C ALA A 139 -0.64 -11.81 -17.64
N ALA A 140 0.04 -12.73 -18.32
CA ALA A 140 1.33 -13.28 -17.86
C ALA A 140 2.42 -12.19 -17.78
N ALA A 141 2.40 -11.21 -18.69
CA ALA A 141 3.30 -10.07 -18.64
C ALA A 141 2.87 -8.98 -17.64
N LEU A 142 1.55 -8.77 -17.48
CA LEU A 142 1.00 -7.71 -16.65
C LEU A 142 1.03 -8.03 -15.15
N ALA A 143 0.75 -9.27 -14.76
CA ALA A 143 0.72 -9.70 -13.36
C ALA A 143 1.98 -9.33 -12.55
N PRO A 144 3.22 -9.59 -13.03
CA PRO A 144 4.43 -9.19 -12.29
C PRO A 144 4.58 -7.67 -12.20
N ILE A 145 4.16 -6.91 -13.22
CA ILE A 145 4.21 -5.44 -13.20
C ILE A 145 3.26 -4.91 -12.13
N LEU A 146 2.00 -5.34 -12.12
CA LEU A 146 1.03 -4.94 -11.10
C LEU A 146 1.49 -5.31 -9.69
N LYS A 147 2.06 -6.50 -9.52
CA LYS A 147 2.66 -6.91 -8.24
C LYS A 147 3.79 -5.99 -7.81
N SER A 148 4.66 -5.60 -8.74
CA SER A 148 5.82 -4.74 -8.47
C SER A 148 5.42 -3.34 -7.99
N VAL A 149 4.30 -2.80 -8.49
CA VAL A 149 3.76 -1.50 -8.06
C VAL A 149 2.80 -1.60 -6.87
N GLY A 150 2.59 -2.79 -6.31
CA GLY A 150 1.93 -2.98 -5.01
C GLY A 150 0.54 -3.61 -5.05
N PHE A 151 0.01 -3.99 -6.22
CA PHE A 151 -1.31 -4.63 -6.29
C PHE A 151 -1.29 -6.07 -5.76
N ARG A 152 -2.40 -6.47 -5.14
CA ARG A 152 -2.75 -7.88 -4.92
C ARG A 152 -3.51 -8.38 -6.15
N VAL A 153 -2.81 -9.11 -7.00
CA VAL A 153 -3.33 -9.54 -8.31
C VAL A 153 -4.10 -10.86 -8.21
N ALA A 154 -5.24 -10.92 -8.89
CA ALA A 154 -5.99 -12.13 -9.16
C ALA A 154 -6.14 -12.30 -10.67
N VAL A 155 -5.88 -13.50 -11.20
CA VAL A 155 -6.12 -13.82 -12.62
C VAL A 155 -7.25 -14.82 -12.73
N MET A 156 -8.18 -14.60 -13.66
CA MET A 156 -9.29 -15.51 -13.95
C MET A 156 -9.34 -15.83 -15.44
N ASP A 157 -9.49 -17.11 -15.78
CA ASP A 157 -9.81 -17.56 -17.14
C ASP A 157 -10.82 -18.72 -17.05
N ASP A 158 -11.63 -18.91 -18.08
CA ASP A 158 -12.59 -20.02 -18.14
C ASP A 158 -11.93 -21.34 -18.57
N ARG A 159 -10.67 -21.29 -19.01
CA ARG A 159 -9.88 -22.45 -19.44
C ARG A 159 -8.78 -22.77 -18.44
N THR A 160 -8.69 -24.04 -18.06
CA THR A 160 -7.78 -24.54 -17.02
C THR A 160 -6.31 -24.25 -17.30
N GLU A 161 -5.87 -24.35 -18.56
CA GLU A 161 -4.50 -24.09 -18.98
C GLU A 161 -4.13 -22.60 -18.89
N PHE A 162 -5.13 -21.71 -18.98
CA PHE A 162 -4.93 -20.28 -18.87
C PHE A 162 -5.09 -19.76 -17.44
N ALA A 163 -5.63 -20.57 -16.53
CA ALA A 163 -5.80 -20.26 -15.11
C ALA A 163 -4.88 -21.07 -14.17
N ASP A 164 -3.82 -21.69 -14.71
CA ASP A 164 -2.85 -22.44 -13.91
C ASP A 164 -2.00 -21.50 -13.01
N PRO A 165 -2.01 -21.69 -11.67
CA PRO A 165 -1.17 -20.93 -10.75
C PRO A 165 0.33 -20.95 -11.09
N ALA A 166 0.84 -22.03 -11.70
CA ALA A 166 2.24 -22.13 -12.10
C ALA A 166 2.62 -21.10 -13.19
N ARG A 167 1.64 -20.60 -13.96
CA ARG A 167 1.85 -19.53 -14.95
C ARG A 167 1.87 -18.13 -14.32
N PHE A 168 1.39 -18.00 -13.08
CA PHE A 168 1.26 -16.71 -12.39
C PHE A 168 1.84 -16.75 -10.97
N PRO A 169 3.16 -17.01 -10.82
CA PRO A 169 3.80 -17.10 -9.50
C PRO A 169 3.71 -15.79 -8.68
N ASP A 170 3.56 -14.64 -9.34
CA ASP A 170 3.44 -13.32 -8.70
C ASP A 170 1.98 -12.92 -8.39
N ALA A 171 1.00 -13.65 -8.92
CA ALA A 171 -0.40 -13.43 -8.61
C ALA A 171 -0.74 -14.03 -7.24
N ALA A 172 -1.61 -13.37 -6.48
CA ALA A 172 -2.11 -13.91 -5.23
C ALA A 172 -3.07 -15.09 -5.45
N GLN A 173 -3.73 -15.15 -6.61
CA GLN A 173 -4.59 -16.25 -7.02
C GLN A 173 -4.69 -16.35 -8.55
N ALA A 174 -4.80 -17.57 -9.05
CA ALA A 174 -5.23 -17.88 -10.41
C ALA A 174 -6.47 -18.78 -10.32
N VAL A 175 -7.55 -18.41 -10.99
CA VAL A 175 -8.88 -19.01 -10.83
C VAL A 175 -9.43 -19.46 -12.17
N CYS A 176 -9.75 -20.75 -12.29
CA CYS A 176 -10.47 -21.26 -13.45
C CYS A 176 -11.98 -21.12 -13.17
N GLY A 177 -12.71 -20.33 -13.96
CA GLY A 177 -14.13 -20.09 -13.67
C GLY A 177 -14.91 -19.39 -14.79
N ASP A 178 -16.23 -19.48 -14.70
CA ASP A 178 -17.18 -18.92 -15.68
C ASP A 178 -17.33 -17.41 -15.53
N PHE A 179 -17.04 -16.66 -16.60
CA PHE A 179 -17.12 -15.20 -16.63
C PHE A 179 -18.53 -14.67 -16.37
N ARG A 180 -19.60 -15.45 -16.59
CA ARG A 180 -21.00 -15.03 -16.38
C ARG A 180 -21.40 -14.89 -14.91
N HIS A 181 -20.55 -15.37 -13.99
CA HIS A 181 -20.89 -15.47 -12.58
C HIS A 181 -19.72 -15.08 -11.66
N LEU A 182 -19.17 -13.87 -11.85
CA LEU A 182 -17.97 -13.42 -11.13
C LEU A 182 -18.14 -13.42 -9.61
N ALA A 183 -19.34 -13.08 -9.12
CA ALA A 183 -19.65 -13.05 -7.69
C ALA A 183 -19.54 -14.41 -6.97
N LYS A 184 -19.48 -15.54 -7.72
CA LYS A 184 -19.21 -16.85 -7.14
C LYS A 184 -17.75 -17.04 -6.73
N PHE A 185 -16.85 -16.27 -7.32
CA PHE A 185 -15.40 -16.39 -7.14
C PHE A 185 -14.83 -15.22 -6.36
N PHE A 186 -15.39 -14.02 -6.55
CA PHE A 186 -14.84 -12.79 -6.00
C PHE A 186 -15.92 -11.93 -5.33
N THR A 187 -15.51 -11.18 -4.31
CA THR A 187 -16.29 -10.09 -3.73
C THR A 187 -15.61 -8.79 -4.06
N PHE A 188 -16.28 -7.94 -4.83
CA PHE A 188 -15.76 -6.66 -5.28
C PHE A 188 -16.14 -5.52 -4.32
N CYS A 189 -15.33 -4.46 -4.33
CA CYS A 189 -15.57 -3.19 -3.66
C CYS A 189 -15.15 -2.03 -4.58
N GLU A 190 -15.53 -0.81 -4.22
CA GLU A 190 -15.32 0.38 -5.08
C GLU A 190 -13.84 0.73 -5.33
N SER A 191 -12.93 0.25 -4.49
CA SER A 191 -11.48 0.45 -4.63
C SER A 191 -10.78 -0.65 -5.44
N ASP A 192 -11.52 -1.56 -6.05
CA ASP A 192 -10.94 -2.61 -6.90
C ASP A 192 -10.73 -2.14 -8.33
N TYR A 193 -9.70 -2.71 -8.95
CA TYR A 193 -9.35 -2.49 -10.33
C TYR A 193 -9.63 -3.76 -11.14
N ALA A 194 -10.19 -3.60 -12.32
CA ALA A 194 -10.42 -4.69 -13.25
C ALA A 194 -9.68 -4.43 -14.57
N VAL A 195 -9.06 -5.47 -15.11
CA VAL A 195 -8.42 -5.49 -16.42
C VAL A 195 -9.09 -6.58 -17.23
N VAL A 196 -9.84 -6.20 -18.25
CA VAL A 196 -10.57 -7.13 -19.11
C VAL A 196 -9.76 -7.36 -20.38
N VAL A 197 -9.18 -8.54 -20.50
CA VAL A 197 -8.27 -8.97 -21.59
C VAL A 197 -8.55 -10.42 -21.98
N THR A 198 -9.84 -10.75 -22.13
CA THR A 198 -10.25 -12.12 -22.47
C THR A 198 -9.93 -12.45 -23.93
N SER A 199 -10.14 -13.71 -24.34
CA SER A 199 -9.91 -14.12 -25.73
C SER A 199 -11.07 -13.85 -26.69
N GLY A 200 -12.16 -13.21 -26.25
CA GLY A 200 -13.31 -12.97 -27.13
C GLY A 200 -14.29 -11.92 -26.61
N HIS A 201 -14.81 -11.11 -27.54
CA HIS A 201 -15.68 -9.96 -27.24
C HIS A 201 -16.93 -10.28 -26.41
N MET A 202 -17.47 -11.51 -26.53
CA MET A 202 -18.61 -11.94 -25.70
C MET A 202 -18.22 -12.09 -24.23
N HIS A 203 -17.04 -12.63 -23.94
CA HIS A 203 -16.55 -12.75 -22.57
C HIS A 203 -16.18 -11.38 -21.99
N ASP A 204 -15.62 -10.48 -22.80
CA ASP A 204 -15.40 -9.09 -22.38
C ASP A 204 -16.71 -8.43 -21.96
N PHE A 205 -17.76 -8.57 -22.79
CA PHE A 205 -19.09 -8.05 -22.49
C PHE A 205 -19.68 -8.66 -21.20
N GLU A 206 -19.59 -9.99 -21.01
CA GLU A 206 -20.09 -10.67 -19.82
C GLU A 206 -19.43 -10.15 -18.54
N VAL A 207 -18.12 -9.89 -18.58
CA VAL A 207 -17.36 -9.33 -17.47
C VAL A 207 -17.76 -7.88 -17.21
N GLU A 208 -17.72 -7.03 -18.24
CA GLU A 208 -18.02 -5.60 -18.14
C GLU A 208 -19.46 -5.35 -17.64
N GLU A 209 -20.44 -6.11 -18.13
CA GLU A 209 -21.83 -6.00 -17.72
C GLU A 209 -22.00 -6.23 -16.21
N GLN A 210 -21.21 -7.11 -15.59
CA GLN A 210 -21.27 -7.38 -14.16
C GLN A 210 -20.49 -6.34 -13.33
N LEU A 211 -19.41 -5.78 -13.86
CA LEU A 211 -18.54 -4.85 -13.14
C LEU A 211 -19.06 -3.41 -13.15
N LEU A 212 -19.80 -3.02 -14.19
CA LEU A 212 -20.26 -1.64 -14.41
C LEU A 212 -21.73 -1.38 -13.98
N ARG A 213 -22.36 -2.34 -13.31
CA ARG A 213 -23.71 -2.22 -12.75
C ARG A 213 -23.67 -1.87 -11.27
#